data_AF-I0X5H7-F1
#
_entry.id   AF-I0X5H7-F1
#
_cell.length_a   1.000
_cell.length_b   1.000
_cell.length_c   1.000
_cell.angle_alpha   90.00
_cell.angle_beta   90.00
_cell.angle_gamma   90.00
#
_symmetry.space_group_name_H-M   'P 1'
#
loop_
_entity.id
_entity.type
_entity.pdbx_description
1 polymer ?
#
loop_
_entity_poly.entity_id
_entity_poly.type
_entity_poly.pdbx_seq_one_letter_code
_entity_poly.pdbx_strand_id
1 'polypeptide(L)'
;MSLPERTSKRTWHKKNIRKVLFYIFKLLPGNFFPKRFDRIAKQNDFESSNIIANSIFGYGRKEEMPGNLFDEFVDVDFEGRKYKSVKDYHTYLSNIFGDYMQLPPKEMQVAKHDFEAYYK
;
A
#
# COMPACT_ATOMS: atom_id res chain seq x y z
N MET A 1 -17.66 -2.01 9.58
CA MET A 1 -17.37 -0.73 8.90
C MET A 1 -17.63 -0.95 7.41
N SER A 2 -18.80 -0.55 6.93
CA SER A 2 -19.15 -0.66 5.51
C SER A 2 -18.25 0.26 4.69
N LEU A 3 -17.69 -0.25 3.59
CA LEU A 3 -17.02 0.60 2.61
C LEU A 3 -18.05 1.63 2.12
N PRO A 4 -17.71 2.94 2.08
CA PRO A 4 -18.64 3.93 1.58
C PRO A 4 -19.02 3.56 0.14
N GLU A 5 -20.32 3.45 -0.14
CA GLU A 5 -20.83 3.37 -1.50
C GLU A 5 -20.18 4.49 -2.32
N ARG A 6 -19.61 4.13 -3.47
CA ARG A 6 -18.93 5.08 -4.36
C ARG A 6 -19.95 5.91 -5.12
N THR A 7 -20.84 6.61 -4.43
CA THR A 7 -21.90 7.43 -4.99
C THR A 7 -21.51 8.91 -4.95
N SER A 8 -20.64 9.31 -5.87
CA SER A 8 -20.54 10.72 -6.27
C SER A 8 -20.73 10.82 -7.77
N LYS A 9 -21.92 11.25 -8.21
CA LYS A 9 -22.13 11.69 -9.59
C LYS A 9 -21.17 12.85 -9.85
N ARG A 10 -20.05 12.57 -10.53
CA ARG A 10 -19.02 13.59 -10.83
C ARG A 10 -19.64 14.77 -11.58
N THR A 11 -19.60 15.94 -10.96
CA THR A 11 -20.08 17.21 -11.49
C THR A 11 -19.35 17.59 -12.80
N TRP A 12 -20.02 18.35 -13.68
CA TRP A 12 -19.51 18.72 -15.00
C TRP A 12 -18.17 19.48 -14.93
N HIS A 13 -18.02 20.40 -13.98
CA HIS A 13 -16.76 21.15 -13.80
C HIS A 13 -15.58 20.22 -13.44
N LYS A 14 -15.79 19.21 -12.59
CA LYS A 14 -14.75 18.20 -12.28
C LYS A 14 -14.34 17.40 -13.51
N LYS A 15 -15.28 17.11 -14.42
CA LYS A 15 -14.98 16.43 -15.69
C LYS A 15 -14.10 17.30 -16.60
N ASN A 16 -14.40 18.59 -16.72
CA ASN A 16 -13.64 19.50 -17.57
C ASN A 16 -12.27 19.84 -16.97
N ILE A 17 -12.17 20.08 -15.66
CA ILE A 17 -10.89 20.26 -14.97
C ILE A 17 -9.98 19.06 -15.24
N ARG A 18 -10.50 17.83 -15.12
CA ARG A 18 -9.72 16.62 -15.43
C ARG A 18 -9.24 16.59 -16.88
N LYS A 19 -10.07 16.96 -17.85
CA LYS A 19 -9.67 17.03 -19.27
C LYS A 19 -8.54 18.03 -19.48
N VAL A 20 -8.67 19.23 -18.92
CA VAL A 20 -7.63 20.28 -19.00
C VAL A 20 -6.34 19.78 -18.37
N LEU A 21 -6.39 19.25 -17.14
CA LEU A 21 -5.24 18.68 -16.46
C LEU A 21 -4.60 17.53 -17.25
N PHE A 22 -5.39 16.66 -17.87
CA PHE A 22 -4.88 15.57 -18.70
C PHE A 22 -4.02 16.08 -19.86
N TYR A 23 -4.46 17.13 -20.56
CA TYR A 23 -3.68 17.73 -21.63
C TYR A 23 -2.44 18.47 -21.11
N ILE A 24 -2.53 19.15 -19.96
CA ILE A 24 -1.37 19.77 -19.30
C ILE A 24 -0.34 18.70 -18.92
N PHE A 25 -0.76 17.61 -18.30
CA PHE A 25 0.14 16.53 -17.89
C PHE A 25 0.76 15.78 -19.07
N LYS A 26 0.10 15.77 -20.24
CA LYS A 26 0.70 15.24 -21.49
C LYS A 26 1.91 16.03 -21.98
N LEU A 27 2.09 17.28 -21.55
CA LEU A 27 3.27 18.08 -21.87
C LEU A 27 4.50 17.69 -21.04
N LEU A 28 4.32 16.95 -19.95
CA LEU A 28 5.43 16.47 -19.13
C LEU A 28 6.02 15.18 -19.71
N PRO A 29 7.34 14.98 -19.62
CA PRO A 29 7.95 13.69 -19.93
C PRO A 29 7.30 12.56 -19.10
N GLY A 30 7.09 11.40 -19.70
CA GLY A 30 6.46 10.26 -19.00
C GLY A 30 7.19 9.80 -17.73
N ASN A 31 8.48 10.11 -17.62
CA ASN A 31 9.31 9.80 -16.44
C ASN A 31 9.41 10.95 -15.42
N PHE A 32 8.70 12.06 -15.61
CA PHE A 32 8.78 13.22 -14.73
C PHE A 32 8.38 12.89 -13.29
N PHE A 33 7.19 12.31 -13.09
CA PHE A 33 6.71 11.94 -11.76
C PHE A 33 7.51 10.80 -11.12
N PRO A 34 7.83 9.68 -11.82
CA PRO A 34 8.69 8.65 -11.27
C PRO A 34 10.06 9.17 -10.80
N LYS A 35 10.73 10.01 -11.60
CA LYS A 35 12.02 10.60 -11.20
C LYS A 35 11.90 11.52 -9.99
N ARG A 36 10.80 12.28 -9.90
CA ARG A 36 10.56 13.16 -8.75
C ARG A 36 10.26 12.35 -7.49
N PHE A 37 9.47 11.28 -7.60
CA PHE A 37 9.14 10.38 -6.51
C PHE A 37 10.40 9.67 -5.98
N ASP A 38 11.20 9.08 -6.87
CA ASP A 38 12.47 8.41 -6.52
C ASP A 38 13.44 9.38 -5.81
N ARG A 39 13.53 10.63 -6.29
CA ARG A 39 14.35 11.66 -5.65
C ARG A 39 13.90 11.95 -4.21
N ILE A 40 12.60 12.11 -3.99
CA ILE A 40 12.04 12.40 -2.66
C ILE A 40 12.24 11.19 -1.73
N ALA A 41 12.00 9.98 -2.21
CA ALA A 41 12.17 8.75 -1.45
C ALA A 41 13.62 8.57 -0.93
N LYS A 42 14.61 9.05 -1.70
CA LYS A 42 16.04 8.97 -1.35
C LYS A 42 16.55 10.13 -0.48
N GLN A 43 15.69 11.07 -0.07
CA GLN A 43 16.12 12.20 0.75
C GLN A 43 16.46 11.81 2.19
N ASN A 44 15.89 10.71 2.67
CA ASN A 44 16.13 10.18 4.00
C ASN A 44 16.86 8.85 3.87
N ASP A 45 17.88 8.67 4.69
CA ASP A 45 18.65 7.43 4.76
C ASP A 45 17.85 6.36 5.52
N PHE A 46 17.89 5.12 5.03
CA PHE A 46 17.11 4.03 5.59
C PHE A 46 17.63 3.63 6.98
N GLU A 47 18.94 3.45 7.12
CA GLU A 47 19.60 2.92 8.32
C GLU A 47 19.52 3.87 9.52
N SER A 48 19.56 5.18 9.27
CA SER A 48 19.51 6.20 10.33
C SER A 48 18.11 6.70 10.67
N SER A 49 17.07 6.23 9.96
CA SER A 49 15.69 6.69 10.16
C SER A 49 15.00 5.96 11.31
N ASN A 50 14.47 6.72 12.27
CA ASN A 50 13.66 6.16 13.37
C ASN A 50 12.31 5.61 12.89
N ILE A 51 11.82 6.08 11.75
CA ILE A 51 10.54 5.66 11.16
C ILE A 51 10.77 5.35 9.68
N ILE A 52 10.28 4.19 9.25
CA ILE A 52 10.37 3.70 7.88
C ILE A 52 8.95 3.45 7.39
N ALA A 53 8.62 3.87 6.16
CA ALA A 53 7.26 3.76 5.63
C ALA A 53 7.21 3.25 4.19
N ASN A 54 6.25 2.38 3.90
CA ASN A 54 5.90 2.02 2.53
C ASN A 54 4.98 3.09 1.93
N SER A 55 5.42 3.72 0.85
CA SER A 55 4.70 4.83 0.20
C SER A 55 3.89 4.40 -1.04
N ILE A 56 3.78 3.10 -1.32
CA ILE A 56 3.22 2.58 -2.59
C ILE A 56 1.83 1.96 -2.43
N PHE A 57 1.57 1.15 -1.38
CA PHE A 57 0.34 0.34 -1.29
C PHE A 57 -0.89 1.11 -0.81
N GLY A 58 -0.71 2.21 -0.07
CA GLY A 58 -1.77 3.17 0.20
C GLY A 58 -2.58 2.88 1.48
N TYR A 59 -2.02 2.15 2.45
CA TYR A 59 -2.57 2.06 3.80
C TYR A 59 -2.28 3.31 4.65
N GLY A 60 -1.54 4.27 4.08
CA GLY A 60 -1.28 5.58 4.68
C GLY A 60 -0.37 5.45 5.89
N ARG A 61 -0.70 6.15 6.99
CA ARG A 61 0.15 6.18 8.20
C ARG A 61 0.31 4.83 8.90
N LYS A 62 -0.54 3.84 8.58
CA LYS A 62 -0.38 2.46 9.07
C LYS A 62 0.85 1.75 8.49
N GLU A 63 1.42 2.29 7.43
CA GLU A 63 2.66 1.79 6.85
C GLU A 63 3.90 2.40 7.51
N GLU A 64 3.74 3.39 8.40
CA GLU A 64 4.82 3.93 9.23
C GLU A 64 5.19 2.90 10.32
N MET A 65 6.43 2.43 10.30
CA MET A 65 6.98 1.42 11.20
C MET A 65 8.19 1.97 11.95
N PRO A 66 8.45 1.53 13.19
CA PRO A 66 9.73 1.76 13.84
C PRO A 66 10.89 1.26 12.96
N GLY A 67 11.95 2.05 12.81
CA GLY A 67 13.08 1.68 11.97
C GLY A 67 13.75 0.38 12.41
N ASN A 68 13.88 0.18 13.73
CA ASN A 68 14.47 -1.01 14.33
C ASN A 68 13.69 -2.32 14.06
N LEU A 69 12.46 -2.23 13.52
CA LEU A 69 11.70 -3.39 13.09
C LEU A 69 12.42 -4.17 11.97
N PHE A 70 13.31 -3.49 11.23
CA PHE A 70 14.05 -4.05 10.09
C PHE A 70 15.50 -4.45 10.43
N ASP A 71 15.92 -4.38 11.70
CA ASP A 71 17.30 -4.70 12.10
C ASP A 71 17.59 -6.21 12.07
N GLU A 72 16.57 -7.04 12.32
CA GLU A 72 16.73 -8.49 12.43
C GLU A 72 15.66 -9.24 11.64
N PHE A 73 16.12 -10.21 10.85
CA PHE A 73 15.27 -11.08 10.03
C PHE A 73 15.40 -12.53 10.47
N VAL A 74 14.29 -13.24 10.48
CA VAL A 74 14.19 -14.66 10.83
C VAL A 74 13.60 -15.46 9.67
N ASP A 75 13.91 -16.76 9.62
CA ASP A 75 13.22 -17.69 8.73
C ASP A 75 11.91 -18.14 9.40
N VAL A 76 10.80 -17.99 8.69
CA VAL A 76 9.48 -18.48 9.11
C VAL A 76 9.03 -19.63 8.21
N ASP A 77 8.42 -20.65 8.79
CA ASP A 77 7.83 -21.76 8.04
C ASP A 77 6.42 -21.38 7.56
N PHE A 78 6.17 -21.50 6.26
CA PHE A 78 4.87 -21.27 5.64
C PHE A 78 4.68 -22.26 4.49
N GLU A 79 3.57 -23.02 4.50
CA GLU A 79 3.25 -24.05 3.49
C GLU A 79 4.40 -25.02 3.18
N GLY A 80 5.14 -25.45 4.22
CA GLY A 80 6.25 -26.40 4.10
C GLY A 80 7.53 -25.82 3.51
N ARG A 81 7.63 -24.49 3.38
CA ARG A 81 8.82 -23.77 2.91
C ARG A 81 9.23 -22.70 3.93
N LYS A 82 10.50 -22.29 3.87
CA LYS A 82 11.05 -21.21 4.70
C LYS A 82 11.10 -19.90 3.94
N TYR A 83 10.68 -18.82 4.59
CA TYR A 83 10.71 -17.46 4.06
C TYR A 83 11.36 -16.51 5.04
N LYS A 84 12.04 -15.47 4.54
CA LYS A 84 12.53 -14.39 5.40
C LYS A 84 11.39 -13.46 5.80
N SER A 85 11.34 -13.13 7.07
CA SER A 85 10.44 -12.13 7.64
C SER A 85 11.20 -11.25 8.64
N VAL A 86 10.70 -10.05 8.90
CA VAL A 86 11.14 -9.29 10.08
C VAL A 86 10.88 -10.11 11.33
N LYS A 87 11.80 -10.07 12.29
CA LYS A 87 11.69 -10.85 13.53
C LYS A 87 10.40 -10.55 14.29
N ASP A 88 10.09 -9.26 14.45
CA ASP A 88 8.84 -8.81 15.07
C ASP A 88 7.74 -8.60 14.01
N TYR A 89 7.40 -9.67 13.30
CA TYR A 89 6.30 -9.65 12.32
C TYR A 89 4.95 -9.36 12.97
N HIS A 90 4.79 -9.57 14.28
CA HIS A 90 3.53 -9.32 14.97
C HIS A 90 3.24 -7.81 15.03
N THR A 91 4.22 -6.98 15.39
CA THR A 91 4.10 -5.52 15.32
C THR A 91 3.84 -5.06 13.87
N TYR A 92 4.56 -5.62 12.89
CA TYR A 92 4.36 -5.28 11.48
C TYR A 92 2.91 -5.54 11.02
N LEU A 93 2.40 -6.76 11.25
CA LEU A 93 1.08 -7.17 10.78
C LEU A 93 -0.04 -6.48 11.55
N SER A 94 0.11 -6.30 12.87
CA SER A 94 -0.91 -5.61 13.68
C SER A 94 -1.03 -4.12 13.34
N ASN A 95 0.06 -3.44 13.00
CA ASN A 95 0.01 -2.03 12.61
C ASN A 95 -0.76 -1.81 11.30
N ILE A 96 -0.57 -2.68 10.30
CA ILE A 96 -1.25 -2.59 9.00
C ILE A 96 -2.70 -3.09 9.11
N PHE A 97 -2.89 -4.29 9.65
CA PHE A 97 -4.14 -5.04 9.54
C PHE A 97 -5.00 -5.05 10.81
N GLY A 98 -4.47 -4.63 11.96
CA GLY A 98 -5.16 -4.72 13.25
C GLY A 98 -5.11 -6.15 13.81
N ASP A 99 -6.26 -6.68 14.25
CA ASP A 99 -6.37 -8.07 14.72
C ASP A 99 -6.33 -9.06 13.53
N TYR A 100 -5.13 -9.22 12.96
CA TYR A 100 -4.91 -9.95 11.70
C TYR A 100 -5.10 -11.47 11.83
N MET A 101 -5.13 -12.00 13.06
CA MET A 101 -5.37 -13.42 13.32
C MET A 101 -6.87 -13.73 13.41
N GLN A 102 -7.72 -12.71 13.50
CA GLN A 102 -9.17 -12.86 13.44
C GLN A 102 -9.66 -12.75 12.00
N LEU A 103 -10.41 -13.75 11.55
CA LEU A 103 -11.07 -13.67 10.26
C LEU A 103 -12.08 -12.50 10.26
N PRO A 104 -12.18 -11.72 9.16
CA PRO A 104 -13.22 -10.71 9.06
C PRO A 104 -14.62 -11.38 9.06
N PRO A 105 -15.70 -10.64 9.38
CA PRO A 105 -17.07 -11.17 9.31
C PRO A 105 -17.37 -11.84 7.96
N LYS A 106 -18.23 -12.88 7.93
CA LYS A 106 -18.46 -13.66 6.69
C LYS A 106 -18.94 -12.82 5.53
N GLU A 107 -19.71 -11.78 5.81
CA GLU A 107 -20.25 -10.84 4.81
C GLU A 107 -19.13 -10.02 4.15
N MET A 108 -17.98 -9.90 4.81
CA MET A 108 -16.79 -9.19 4.32
C MET A 108 -15.74 -10.13 3.70
N GLN A 109 -15.93 -11.45 3.79
CA GLN A 109 -15.07 -12.47 3.16
C GLN A 109 -15.43 -12.66 1.68
N VAL A 110 -15.51 -11.54 0.95
CA VAL A 110 -15.80 -11.48 -0.48
C VAL A 110 -14.64 -10.85 -1.23
N ALA A 111 -14.44 -11.22 -2.49
CA ALA A 111 -13.39 -10.67 -3.33
C ALA A 111 -13.56 -9.15 -3.46
N LYS A 112 -12.50 -8.38 -3.15
CA LYS A 112 -12.48 -6.91 -3.31
C LYS A 112 -11.90 -6.46 -4.66
N HIS A 113 -11.19 -7.35 -5.32
CA HIS A 113 -10.68 -7.15 -6.67
C HIS A 113 -11.37 -8.14 -7.59
N ASP A 114 -11.73 -7.68 -8.78
CA ASP A 114 -12.27 -8.54 -9.82
C ASP A 114 -11.18 -9.54 -10.24
N PHE A 115 -11.50 -10.84 -10.19
CA PHE A 115 -10.64 -11.87 -10.74
C PHE A 115 -11.49 -12.97 -11.39
N GLU A 116 -11.02 -13.47 -12.53
CA GLU A 116 -11.53 -14.67 -13.16
C GLU A 116 -10.47 -15.75 -12.99
N ALA A 117 -10.78 -16.79 -12.21
CA ALA A 117 -9.87 -17.92 -12.00
C ALA A 117 -10.30 -19.09 -12.88
N TYR A 118 -9.36 -19.63 -13.65
CA TYR A 118 -9.53 -20.86 -14.40
C TYR A 118 -8.73 -21.95 -13.68
N TYR A 119 -9.39 -23.06 -13.35
CA TYR A 119 -8.74 -24.26 -12.84
C TYR A 119 -8.61 -25.26 -14.00
N LYS A 120 -7.43 -25.90 -14.12
CA LYS A 120 -7.18 -26.94 -15.12
C LYS A 120 -7.10 -28.30 -14.44
#